data_AF-A0A971BVM4-F1
#
_entry.id   AF-A0A971BVM4-F1
#
_cell.length_a   1.000
_cell.length_b   1.000
_cell.length_c   1.000
_cell.angle_alpha   90.00
_cell.angle_beta   90.00
_cell.angle_gamma   90.00
#
_symmetry.space_group_name_H-M   'P 1'
#
loop_
_entity.id
_entity.type
_entity.pdbx_description
1 polymer ?
#
loop_
_entity_poly.entity_id
_entity_poly.type
_entity_poly.pdbx_seq_one_letter_code
_entity_poly.pdbx_strand_id
1 'polypeptide(L)'
;NYHAAMDHYGVKLGGGNMFEWARDLSVNIVTGEAQDKDIVFVLNPEPLIAAGVDPEKTVGWVYAQVPMEDHGATVDVYKFLKPFDLK
;
A
#
# COMPACT_ATOMS: atom_id res chain seq x y z
N ASN A 1 1.66 -4.10 -11.86
CA ASN A 1 2.45 -2.90 -11.53
C ASN A 1 3.63 -3.36 -10.69
N TYR A 2 4.76 -2.67 -10.74
CA TYR A 2 5.92 -2.96 -9.91
C TYR A 2 6.32 -1.69 -9.18
N HIS A 3 6.26 -1.71 -7.85
CA HIS A 3 6.64 -0.61 -6.98
C HIS A 3 8.13 -0.73 -6.65
N ALA A 4 8.96 -0.21 -7.56
CA ALA A 4 10.41 -0.42 -7.53
C ALA A 4 11.06 -0.02 -6.19
N ALA A 5 10.63 1.08 -5.56
CA ALA A 5 11.18 1.51 -4.28
C ALA A 5 10.95 0.49 -3.14
N MET A 6 9.91 -0.33 -3.21
CA MET A 6 9.61 -1.37 -2.21
C MET A 6 10.02 -2.76 -2.66
N ASP A 7 10.48 -2.91 -3.90
CA ASP A 7 10.67 -4.20 -4.57
C ASP A 7 9.40 -5.08 -4.55
N HIS A 8 8.24 -4.45 -4.73
CA HIS A 8 6.94 -5.12 -4.69
C HIS A 8 6.32 -5.27 -6.07
N TYR A 9 5.68 -6.41 -6.31
CA TYR A 9 4.68 -6.53 -7.37
C TYR A 9 3.31 -6.09 -6.84
N GLY A 10 2.47 -5.57 -7.73
CA GLY A 10 1.13 -5.12 -7.36
C GLY A 10 0.09 -5.33 -8.45
N VAL A 11 -1.13 -5.64 -8.03
CA VAL A 11 -2.32 -5.70 -8.90
C VAL A 11 -3.30 -4.61 -8.50
N LYS A 12 -3.65 -3.75 -9.47
CA LYS A 12 -4.72 -2.75 -9.32
C LYS A 12 -6.05 -3.50 -9.37
N LEU A 13 -6.85 -3.38 -8.31
CA LEU A 13 -8.17 -4.02 -8.21
C LEU A 13 -9.31 -3.11 -8.70
N GLY A 14 -8.98 -1.89 -9.11
CA GLY A 14 -9.95 -0.86 -9.49
C GLY A 14 -10.44 -0.02 -8.31
N GLY A 15 -11.08 1.10 -8.60
CA GLY A 15 -11.62 2.01 -7.58
C GLY A 15 -10.59 2.61 -6.63
N GLY A 16 -9.31 2.65 -7.02
CA GLY A 16 -8.20 3.10 -6.18
C GLY A 16 -7.67 2.08 -5.17
N ASN A 17 -8.09 0.80 -5.28
CA ASN A 17 -7.63 -0.31 -4.45
C ASN A 17 -6.49 -1.09 -5.13
N MET A 18 -5.60 -1.67 -4.33
CA MET A 18 -4.46 -2.46 -4.79
C MET A 18 -4.12 -3.57 -3.79
N PHE A 19 -3.54 -4.64 -4.30
CA PHE A 19 -2.83 -5.64 -3.51
C PHE A 19 -1.39 -5.69 -3.98
N GLU A 20 -0.45 -5.62 -3.03
CA GLU A 20 0.99 -5.63 -3.28
C GLU A 20 1.66 -6.75 -2.49
N TRP A 21 2.72 -7.33 -3.05
CA TRP A 21 3.55 -8.33 -2.38
C TRP A 21 5.02 -8.17 -2.76
N ALA A 22 5.90 -8.47 -1.82
CA ALA A 22 7.34 -8.44 -2.05
C ALA A 22 7.74 -9.46 -3.09
N ARG A 23 8.70 -9.08 -3.94
CA ARG A 23 9.33 -9.99 -4.89
C ARG A 23 10.07 -11.11 -4.16
N ASP A 24 10.77 -10.78 -3.09
CA ASP A 24 11.47 -11.69 -2.19
C ASP A 24 11.08 -11.35 -0.75
N LEU A 25 10.63 -12.35 0.02
CA LEU A 25 10.15 -12.14 1.39
C LEU A 25 11.31 -11.92 2.37
N SER A 26 12.55 -12.24 2.00
CA SER A 26 13.71 -12.13 2.88
C SER A 26 14.44 -10.80 2.74
N VAL A 27 14.66 -10.34 1.51
CA VAL A 27 15.51 -9.19 1.18
C VAL A 27 14.84 -8.28 0.16
N ASN A 28 14.92 -6.98 0.37
CA ASN A 28 14.59 -6.00 -0.66
C ASN A 28 15.80 -5.85 -1.59
N ILE A 29 15.69 -6.23 -2.86
CA ILE A 29 16.87 -6.24 -3.76
C ILE A 29 17.34 -4.83 -4.14
N VAL A 30 16.49 -3.81 -3.96
CA VAL A 30 16.80 -2.43 -4.30
C VAL A 30 17.62 -1.77 -3.20
N THR A 31 17.31 -2.05 -1.94
CA THR A 31 18.07 -1.51 -0.78
C THR A 31 19.17 -2.44 -0.27
N GLY A 32 19.05 -3.75 -0.51
CA GLY A 32 19.92 -4.79 0.04
C GLY A 32 19.62 -5.14 1.50
N GLU A 33 18.55 -4.59 2.08
CA GLU A 33 18.16 -4.80 3.49
C GLU A 33 17.10 -5.89 3.63
N ALA A 34 16.79 -6.29 4.87
CA ALA A 34 15.68 -7.20 5.13
C ALA A 34 14.37 -6.61 4.62
N GLN A 35 13.55 -7.45 3.97
CA GLN A 35 12.24 -7.03 3.49
C GLN A 35 11.34 -6.63 4.67
N ASP A 36 10.86 -5.38 4.67
CA ASP A 36 10.06 -4.78 5.76
C ASP A 36 8.57 -5.18 5.71
N LYS A 37 8.00 -5.23 4.50
CA LYS A 37 6.59 -5.60 4.28
C LYS A 37 6.53 -6.69 3.23
N ASP A 38 5.93 -7.81 3.55
CA ASP A 38 5.78 -8.94 2.64
C ASP A 38 4.53 -8.79 1.77
N ILE A 39 3.44 -8.32 2.37
CA ILE A 39 2.16 -8.12 1.71
C ILE A 39 1.55 -6.80 2.18
N VAL A 40 0.91 -6.05 1.27
CA VAL A 40 0.14 -4.85 1.62
C VAL A 40 -1.20 -4.87 0.90
N PHE A 41 -2.29 -4.71 1.67
CA PHE A 41 -3.58 -4.33 1.10
C PHE A 41 -3.70 -2.81 1.12
N VAL A 42 -4.08 -2.23 -0.01
CA VAL A 42 -4.27 -0.79 -0.19
C VAL A 42 -5.72 -0.54 -0.57
N LEU A 43 -6.46 0.20 0.25
CA LEU A 43 -7.85 0.54 -0.02
C LEU A 43 -8.03 2.05 -0.24
N ASN A 44 -8.94 2.39 -1.17
CA ASN A 44 -9.46 3.74 -1.29
C ASN A 44 -10.31 4.07 -0.05
N PRO A 45 -9.95 5.11 0.72
CA PRO A 45 -10.64 5.42 1.97
C PRO A 45 -12.00 6.09 1.75
N GLU A 46 -12.22 6.77 0.62
CA GLU A 46 -13.42 7.59 0.38
C GLU A 46 -14.75 6.85 0.64
N PRO A 47 -15.00 5.65 0.07
CA PRO A 47 -16.28 4.96 0.28
C PRO A 47 -16.51 4.54 1.73
N LEU A 48 -15.42 4.23 2.46
CA LEU A 48 -15.50 3.79 3.85
C LEU A 48 -15.75 4.97 4.78
N ILE A 49 -15.06 6.10 4.55
CA ILE A 49 -15.29 7.34 5.28
C ILE A 49 -16.71 7.87 5.04
N ALA A 50 -17.18 7.83 3.79
CA ALA A 50 -18.56 8.21 3.45
C ALA A 50 -19.60 7.33 4.18
N ALA A 51 -19.26 6.08 4.51
CA ALA A 51 -20.09 5.17 5.30
C ALA A 51 -19.95 5.36 6.83
N GLY A 52 -19.13 6.33 7.28
CA GLY A 52 -18.97 6.67 8.70
C GLY A 52 -17.76 6.04 9.39
N VAL A 53 -16.83 5.43 8.66
CA VAL A 53 -15.56 4.95 9.24
C VAL A 53 -14.70 6.14 9.66
N ASP A 54 -14.23 6.13 10.91
CA ASP A 54 -13.18 7.04 11.38
C ASP A 54 -11.80 6.45 11.04
N PRO A 55 -11.06 7.03 10.08
CA PRO A 55 -9.82 6.45 9.59
C PRO A 55 -8.73 6.38 10.66
N GLU A 56 -8.71 7.32 11.59
CA GLU A 56 -7.71 7.39 12.67
C GLU A 56 -7.98 6.36 13.79
N LYS A 57 -9.19 5.78 13.81
CA LYS A 57 -9.61 4.79 14.82
C LYS A 57 -9.79 3.38 14.25
N THR A 58 -9.42 3.16 12.99
CA THR A 58 -9.61 1.87 12.32
C THR A 58 -8.48 0.90 12.70
N VAL A 59 -8.74 0.03 13.69
CA VAL A 59 -7.74 -0.91 14.22
C VAL A 59 -7.20 -1.84 13.13
N GLY A 60 -5.87 -1.98 13.09
CA GLY A 60 -5.18 -2.86 12.15
C GLY A 60 -5.08 -2.32 10.72
N TRP A 61 -5.44 -1.06 10.51
CA TRP A 61 -5.20 -0.31 9.28
C TRP A 61 -4.43 0.96 9.60
N VAL A 62 -3.49 1.32 8.74
CA VAL A 62 -2.79 2.60 8.77
C VAL A 62 -3.48 3.52 7.78
N TYR A 63 -3.91 4.70 8.22
CA TYR A 63 -4.39 5.76 7.33
C TYR A 63 -3.23 6.73 7.07
N ALA A 64 -2.72 6.76 5.85
CA ALA A 64 -1.56 7.57 5.50
C ALA A 64 -1.58 8.03 4.05
N GLN A 65 -0.84 9.10 3.76
CA GLN A 65 -0.57 9.52 2.38
C GLN A 65 0.47 8.60 1.75
N VAL A 66 0.22 8.18 0.52
CA VAL A 66 1.17 7.46 -0.31
C VAL A 66 1.33 8.16 -1.66
N PRO A 67 2.55 8.22 -2.21
CA PRO A 67 2.78 8.77 -3.53
C PRO A 67 2.17 7.83 -4.58
N MET A 68 1.30 8.37 -5.44
CA MET A 68 0.70 7.65 -6.56
C MET A 68 0.93 8.43 -7.85
N GLU A 69 1.16 7.71 -8.95
CA GLU A 69 1.13 8.31 -10.28
C GLU A 69 -0.31 8.62 -10.68
N ASP A 70 -0.57 9.89 -10.98
CA ASP A 70 -1.79 10.39 -11.57
C ASP A 70 -1.45 11.29 -12.76
N HIS A 71 -1.95 10.93 -13.95
CA HIS A 71 -1.71 11.68 -15.20
C HIS A 71 -0.24 12.07 -15.49
N GLY A 72 0.74 11.24 -15.07
CA GLY A 72 2.17 11.49 -15.28
C GLY A 72 2.82 12.41 -14.25
N ALA A 73 2.09 12.81 -13.21
CA ALA A 73 2.60 13.46 -12.02
C ALA A 73 2.50 12.52 -10.81
N THR A 74 3.40 12.69 -9.84
CA THR A 74 3.29 12.03 -8.55
C THR A 74 2.49 12.92 -7.60
N VAL A 75 1.43 12.38 -7.01
CA VAL A 75 0.58 13.06 -6.03
C VAL A 75 0.43 12.21 -4.77
N ASP A 76 0.43 12.86 -3.61
CA ASP A 76 0.23 12.20 -2.34
C ASP A 76 -1.26 12.04 -2.05
N VAL A 77 -1.72 10.79 -1.98
CA VAL A 77 -3.13 10.45 -1.75
C VAL A 77 -3.29 9.61 -0.51
N TYR A 78 -4.31 9.90 0.29
CA TYR A 78 -4.63 9.09 1.46
C TYR A 78 -5.10 7.69 1.06
N LYS A 79 -4.59 6.69 1.77
CA LYS A 79 -4.96 5.28 1.64
C LYS A 79 -5.09 4.63 3.01
N PHE A 80 -5.95 3.61 3.07
CA PHE A 80 -5.85 2.61 4.12
C PHE A 80 -4.85 1.54 3.70
N LEU A 81 -3.85 1.31 4.53
CA LEU A 81 -2.80 0.33 4.32
C LEU A 81 -2.90 -0.75 5.39
N LYS A 82 -2.86 -2.01 4.97
CA LYS A 82 -2.71 -3.14 5.89
C LYS A 82 -1.49 -3.96 5.50
N PRO A 83 -0.32 -3.63 6.06
CA PRO A 83 0.89 -4.40 5.85
C PRO A 83 0.88 -5.68 6.68
N PHE A 84 1.53 -6.72 6.16
CA PHE A 84 1.85 -7.95 6.87
C PHE A 84 3.33 -8.26 6.68
N ASP A 85 3.94 -8.71 7.77
CA ASP A 85 5.20 -9.45 7.78
C ASP A 85 4.84 -10.91 8.06
N LEU A 86 5.26 -11.83 7.19
CA LEU A 86 4.92 -13.26 7.25
C LEU A 86 5.99 -14.07 7.99
N LYS A 87 7.05 -13.44 8.50
CA LYS A 87 8.12 -14.08 9.27
C LYS A 87 7.75 -14.34 10.72
#